data_AF-A0A534P473-F1
#
_entry.id   AF-A0A534P473-F1
#
_cell.length_a   1.000
_cell.length_b   1.000
_cell.length_c   1.000
_cell.angle_alpha   90.00
_cell.angle_beta   90.00
_cell.angle_gamma   90.00
#
_symmetry.space_group_name_H-M   'P 1'
#
loop_
_entity.id
_entity.type
_entity.pdbx_description
1 polymer ?
#
loop_
_entity_poly.entity_id
_entity_poly.type
_entity_poly.pdbx_seq_one_letter_code
_entity_poly.pdbx_strand_id
1 'polypeptide(L)'
;MRAARMTLTEPTKLSERFLAAQREPFKAVAEHTFFTHFAKEGTPAQIRKALLGFYPLIDSFPRWMATVLERIDPRERPRAGEARDWYRRNITIEKRHRRWWIDCGVPVGLTKRDYAGHRPTAAMEAQQHYLYRVVHEGTVAEAAAALNYAVEGATGEWTRRMRDAARTRYGTLKLDFDDRALRWVDVHASYDDTHPAEALEVVKIFATDEASMARAADAAVRSLEYYEMALDDALRA
;
A
#
# COMPACT_ATOMS: atom_id res chain seq x y z
N MET A 1 24.46 -9.35 -15.10
CA MET A 1 24.52 -7.99 -14.52
C MET A 1 23.44 -7.87 -13.45
N ARG A 2 23.79 -7.55 -12.20
CA ARG A 2 22.78 -7.11 -11.23
C ARG A 2 22.25 -5.76 -11.71
N ALA A 3 20.93 -5.64 -11.92
CA ALA A 3 20.31 -4.35 -12.19
C ALA A 3 20.61 -3.40 -11.02
N ALA A 4 20.98 -2.15 -11.32
CA ALA A 4 21.29 -1.16 -10.28
C ALA A 4 20.05 -0.91 -9.41
N ARG A 5 20.28 -0.68 -8.11
CA ARG A 5 19.26 -0.16 -7.18
C ARG A 5 18.89 1.24 -7.64
N MET A 6 17.63 1.65 -7.45
CA MET A 6 17.19 2.97 -7.88
C MET A 6 17.99 4.04 -7.13
N THR A 7 18.52 5.01 -7.85
CA THR A 7 19.30 6.09 -7.24
C THR A 7 18.35 7.11 -6.62
N LEU A 8 18.40 7.28 -5.30
CA LEU A 8 17.65 8.35 -4.65
C LEU A 8 18.35 9.68 -4.87
N THR A 9 17.58 10.68 -5.30
CA THR A 9 18.05 12.06 -5.45
C THR A 9 17.49 12.94 -4.34
N GLU A 10 18.19 14.05 -4.06
CA GLU A 10 17.73 15.05 -3.10
C GLU A 10 16.32 15.57 -3.44
N PRO A 11 15.53 15.97 -2.44
CA PRO A 11 14.27 16.65 -2.69
C PRO A 11 14.44 17.87 -3.60
N THR A 12 13.55 18.01 -4.56
CA THR A 12 13.37 19.20 -5.39
C THR A 12 12.22 20.05 -4.85
N LYS A 13 12.16 21.33 -5.23
CA LYS A 13 11.01 22.20 -4.91
C LYS A 13 9.67 21.60 -5.35
N LEU A 14 9.65 20.87 -6.48
CA LEU A 14 8.46 20.18 -6.97
C LEU A 14 8.06 19.02 -6.06
N SER A 15 9.01 18.15 -5.71
CA SER A 15 8.73 17.03 -4.80
C SER A 15 8.38 17.49 -3.38
N GLU A 16 8.95 18.60 -2.90
CA GLU A 16 8.55 19.19 -1.61
C GLU A 16 7.10 19.65 -1.62
N ARG A 17 6.64 20.28 -2.71
CA ARG A 17 5.22 20.65 -2.88
C ARG A 17 4.32 19.41 -2.94
N PHE A 18 4.73 18.38 -3.67
CA PHE A 18 4.04 17.08 -3.67
C PHE A 18 3.88 16.52 -2.25
N LEU A 19 4.99 16.46 -1.50
CA LEU A 19 4.99 15.97 -0.12
C LEU A 19 4.08 16.80 0.79
N ALA A 20 4.09 18.13 0.63
CA ALA A 20 3.26 19.03 1.41
C ALA A 20 1.76 18.84 1.12
N ALA A 21 1.37 18.68 -0.15
CA ALA A 21 -0.02 18.57 -0.57
C ALA A 21 -0.72 17.32 0.00
N GLN A 22 0.00 16.21 0.12
CA GLN A 22 -0.56 14.94 0.58
C GLN A 22 -0.33 14.65 2.07
N ARG A 23 0.37 15.53 2.79
CA ARG A 23 0.79 15.31 4.19
C ARG A 23 -0.38 14.97 5.12
N GLU A 24 -1.45 15.78 5.10
CA GLU A 24 -2.58 15.58 5.99
C GLU A 24 -3.40 14.33 5.61
N PRO A 25 -3.77 14.09 4.33
CA PRO A 25 -4.40 12.82 3.94
C PRO A 25 -3.57 11.58 4.28
N PHE A 26 -2.24 11.66 4.13
CA PHE A 26 -1.35 10.55 4.48
C PHE A 26 -1.41 10.25 5.96
N LYS A 27 -1.35 11.29 6.78
CA LYS A 27 -1.48 11.18 8.23
C LYS A 27 -2.84 10.62 8.62
N ALA A 28 -3.93 11.07 8.00
CA ALA A 28 -5.28 10.59 8.28
C ALA A 28 -5.40 9.07 8.11
N VAL A 29 -4.79 8.51 7.06
CA VAL A 29 -4.71 7.07 6.84
C VAL A 29 -3.73 6.41 7.81
N ALA A 30 -2.50 6.88 7.87
CA ALA A 30 -1.42 6.23 8.64
C ALA A 30 -1.69 6.20 10.16
N GLU A 31 -2.42 7.19 10.66
CA GLU A 31 -2.78 7.32 12.08
C GLU A 31 -4.24 6.92 12.36
N HIS A 32 -4.93 6.34 11.38
CA HIS A 32 -6.35 6.05 11.48
C HIS A 32 -6.68 5.19 12.71
N THR A 33 -7.75 5.56 13.42
CA THR A 33 -8.17 4.90 14.68
C THR A 33 -8.50 3.42 14.49
N PHE A 34 -8.94 3.04 13.29
CA PHE A 34 -9.15 1.64 12.88
C PHE A 34 -7.97 0.74 13.28
N PHE A 35 -6.74 1.12 12.94
CA PHE A 35 -5.56 0.28 13.20
C PHE A 35 -5.30 0.12 14.70
N THR A 36 -5.44 1.20 15.48
CA THR A 36 -5.26 1.15 16.93
C THR A 36 -6.35 0.32 17.60
N HIS A 37 -7.61 0.48 17.20
CA HIS A 37 -8.72 -0.32 17.71
C HIS A 37 -8.54 -1.80 17.38
N PHE A 38 -8.27 -2.14 16.11
CA PHE A 38 -8.01 -3.51 15.68
C PHE A 38 -6.87 -4.15 16.48
N ALA A 39 -5.76 -3.43 16.65
CA ALA A 39 -4.57 -3.96 17.30
C ALA A 39 -4.68 -4.07 18.83
N LYS A 40 -5.52 -3.28 19.50
CA LYS A 40 -5.63 -3.29 20.98
C LYS A 40 -6.90 -3.97 21.48
N GLU A 41 -8.00 -3.85 20.76
CA GLU A 41 -9.34 -4.20 21.25
C GLU A 41 -10.04 -5.23 20.35
N GLY A 42 -9.61 -5.37 19.09
CA GLY A 42 -10.26 -6.22 18.09
C GLY A 42 -10.59 -7.62 18.61
N THR A 43 -11.86 -8.01 18.54
CA THR A 43 -12.32 -9.38 18.80
C THR A 43 -11.95 -10.30 17.64
N PRO A 44 -11.91 -11.64 17.82
CA PRO A 44 -11.66 -12.56 16.70
C PRO A 44 -12.60 -12.33 15.50
N ALA A 45 -13.88 -12.01 15.74
CA ALA A 45 -14.83 -11.74 14.67
C ALA A 45 -14.48 -10.45 13.88
N GLN A 46 -14.13 -9.37 14.59
CA GLN A 46 -13.67 -8.13 13.96
C GLN A 46 -12.35 -8.33 13.22
N ILE A 47 -11.43 -9.14 13.79
CA ILE A 47 -10.16 -9.46 13.13
C ILE A 47 -10.40 -10.18 11.80
N ARG A 48 -11.30 -11.17 11.80
CA ARG A 48 -11.70 -11.88 10.57
C ARG A 48 -12.26 -10.91 9.53
N LYS A 49 -13.16 -10.01 9.94
CA LYS A 49 -13.81 -9.05 9.04
C LYS A 49 -12.81 -8.10 8.39
N ALA A 50 -11.90 -7.54 9.19
CA ALA A 50 -10.82 -6.69 8.70
C ALA A 50 -9.90 -7.41 7.71
N LEU A 51 -9.43 -8.62 8.06
CA LEU A 51 -8.56 -9.40 7.17
C LEU A 51 -9.22 -9.73 5.83
N LEU A 52 -10.51 -10.06 5.83
CA LEU A 52 -11.26 -10.28 4.60
C LEU A 52 -11.46 -8.97 3.82
N GLY A 53 -11.83 -7.89 4.51
CA GLY A 53 -12.14 -6.59 3.91
C GLY A 53 -10.97 -5.95 3.16
N PHE A 54 -9.74 -6.05 3.67
CA PHE A 54 -8.54 -5.52 2.99
C PHE A 54 -7.94 -6.46 1.96
N TYR A 55 -8.35 -7.73 1.91
CA TYR A 55 -7.77 -8.71 0.99
C TYR A 55 -7.83 -8.30 -0.49
N PRO A 56 -8.91 -7.68 -1.01
CA PRO A 56 -8.96 -7.24 -2.41
C PRO A 56 -7.82 -6.29 -2.80
N LEU A 57 -7.45 -5.37 -1.90
CA LEU A 57 -6.32 -4.46 -2.08
C LEU A 57 -5.01 -5.23 -2.21
N ILE A 58 -4.75 -6.14 -1.26
CA ILE A 58 -3.52 -6.94 -1.23
C ILE A 58 -3.41 -7.87 -2.45
N ASP A 59 -4.52 -8.48 -2.86
CA ASP A 59 -4.55 -9.42 -3.99
C ASP A 59 -4.37 -8.72 -5.35
N SER A 60 -4.85 -7.47 -5.48
CA SER A 60 -4.77 -6.69 -6.72
C SER A 60 -3.46 -5.93 -6.86
N PHE A 61 -2.81 -5.59 -5.76
CA PHE A 61 -1.59 -4.78 -5.72
C PHE A 61 -0.50 -5.17 -6.75
N PRO A 62 -0.01 -6.43 -6.81
CA PRO A 62 1.02 -6.80 -7.79
C PRO A 62 0.54 -6.72 -9.25
N ARG A 63 -0.76 -6.84 -9.52
CA ARG A 63 -1.34 -6.74 -10.87
C ARG A 63 -1.38 -5.29 -11.34
N TRP A 64 -1.71 -4.36 -10.44
CA TRP A 64 -1.65 -2.93 -10.74
C TRP A 64 -0.22 -2.47 -10.98
N MET A 65 0.74 -2.91 -10.17
CA MET A 65 2.16 -2.65 -10.43
C MET A 65 2.61 -3.17 -11.79
N ALA A 66 2.14 -4.35 -12.21
CA ALA A 66 2.42 -4.90 -13.54
C ALA A 66 1.83 -4.03 -14.66
N THR A 67 0.64 -3.47 -14.45
CA THR A 67 0.01 -2.53 -15.40
C THR A 67 0.85 -1.28 -15.58
N VAL A 68 1.36 -0.70 -14.49
CA VAL A 68 2.28 0.46 -14.57
C VAL A 68 3.59 0.08 -15.26
N LEU A 69 4.14 -1.10 -14.94
CA LEU A 69 5.38 -1.61 -15.54
C LEU A 69 5.31 -1.73 -17.06
N GLU A 70 4.18 -2.15 -17.61
CA GLU A 70 3.97 -2.32 -19.05
C GLU A 70 3.98 -0.98 -19.81
N ARG A 71 3.69 0.10 -19.12
CA ARG A 71 3.59 1.45 -19.68
C ARG A 71 4.89 2.24 -19.64
N ILE A 72 5.92 1.74 -18.95
CA ILE A 72 7.23 2.40 -18.87
C ILE A 72 8.09 1.98 -20.06
N ASP A 73 8.36 2.91 -20.98
CA ASP A 73 9.39 2.73 -22.00
C ASP A 73 10.74 3.16 -21.41
N PRO A 74 11.71 2.25 -21.23
CA PRO A 74 13.00 2.58 -20.62
C PRO A 74 13.80 3.64 -21.41
N ARG A 75 13.40 3.98 -22.64
CA ARG A 75 14.03 4.98 -23.50
C ARG A 75 13.31 6.33 -23.54
N GLU A 76 12.12 6.45 -22.95
CA GLU A 76 11.29 7.66 -23.11
C GLU A 76 11.88 8.89 -22.42
N ARG A 77 12.67 8.69 -21.35
CA ARG A 77 13.30 9.76 -20.58
C ARG A 77 14.51 9.25 -19.80
N PRO A 78 15.40 10.15 -19.36
CA PRO A 78 16.48 9.79 -18.46
C PRO A 78 15.96 9.01 -17.25
N ARG A 79 16.64 7.90 -16.92
CA ARG A 79 16.37 7.08 -15.74
C ARG A 79 15.04 6.31 -15.75
N ALA A 80 14.24 6.34 -16.82
CA ALA A 80 13.06 5.49 -16.97
C ALA A 80 13.38 4.00 -16.83
N GLY A 81 14.57 3.58 -17.30
CA GLY A 81 15.07 2.22 -17.10
C GLY A 81 15.22 1.81 -15.63
N GLU A 82 15.61 2.74 -14.74
CA GLU A 82 15.71 2.48 -13.30
C GLU A 82 14.33 2.21 -12.69
N ALA A 83 13.34 3.05 -13.01
CA ALA A 83 11.96 2.87 -12.57
C ALA A 83 11.37 1.55 -13.07
N ARG A 84 11.62 1.20 -14.35
CA ARG A 84 11.19 -0.08 -14.92
C ARG A 84 11.76 -1.27 -14.17
N ASP A 85 13.05 -1.24 -13.86
CA ASP A 85 13.71 -2.31 -13.12
C ASP A 85 13.28 -2.36 -11.65
N TRP A 86 12.97 -1.21 -11.05
CA TRP A 86 12.37 -1.14 -9.72
C TRP A 86 11.02 -1.87 -9.65
N TYR A 87 10.10 -1.60 -10.58
CA TYR A 87 8.81 -2.31 -10.64
C TYR A 87 8.99 -3.83 -10.85
N ARG A 88 9.88 -4.26 -11.75
CA ARG A 88 10.15 -5.70 -11.98
C ARG A 88 10.54 -6.44 -10.70
N ARG A 89 11.43 -5.82 -9.88
CA ARG A 89 11.88 -6.41 -8.62
C ARG A 89 10.75 -6.44 -7.60
N ASN A 90 10.07 -5.32 -7.40
CA ASN A 90 9.04 -5.20 -6.37
C ASN A 90 7.82 -6.08 -6.65
N ILE A 91 7.38 -6.24 -7.91
CA ILE A 91 6.31 -7.19 -8.26
C ILE A 91 6.62 -8.62 -7.80
N THR A 92 7.89 -9.03 -7.83
CA THR A 92 8.30 -10.37 -7.37
C THR A 92 8.18 -10.51 -5.85
N ILE A 93 8.40 -9.43 -5.11
CA ILE A 93 8.26 -9.37 -3.66
C ILE A 93 6.77 -9.36 -3.29
N GLU A 94 5.99 -8.45 -3.90
CA GLU A 94 4.55 -8.27 -3.66
C GLU A 94 3.73 -9.55 -3.91
N LYS A 95 4.13 -10.40 -4.87
CA LYS A 95 3.47 -11.70 -5.10
C LYS A 95 3.45 -12.61 -3.86
N ARG A 96 4.37 -12.43 -2.92
CA ARG A 96 4.41 -13.20 -1.66
C ARG A 96 3.44 -12.65 -0.62
N HIS A 97 3.10 -11.36 -0.69
CA HIS A 97 2.29 -10.67 0.31
C HIS A 97 0.87 -11.24 0.40
N ARG A 98 0.27 -11.61 -0.74
CA ARG A 98 -1.01 -12.33 -0.78
C ARG A 98 -1.02 -13.56 0.11
N ARG A 99 0.04 -14.39 0.04
CA ARG A 99 0.13 -15.61 0.84
C ARG A 99 0.24 -15.27 2.33
N TRP A 100 1.10 -14.31 2.68
CA TRP A 100 1.27 -13.91 4.08
C TRP A 100 0.01 -13.30 4.67
N TRP A 101 -0.76 -12.54 3.89
CA TRP A 101 -2.04 -11.99 4.33
C TRP A 101 -3.08 -13.09 4.65
N ILE A 102 -3.11 -14.16 3.84
CA ILE A 102 -3.94 -15.34 4.12
C ILE A 102 -3.45 -16.04 5.40
N ASP A 103 -2.14 -16.17 5.57
CA ASP A 103 -1.53 -16.78 6.77
C ASP A 103 -1.90 -15.97 8.04
N CYS A 104 -2.06 -14.65 7.95
CA CYS A 104 -2.56 -13.82 9.06
C CYS A 104 -3.96 -14.21 9.57
N GLY A 105 -4.79 -14.80 8.71
CA GLY A 105 -6.15 -15.22 9.05
C GLY A 105 -6.26 -16.59 9.71
N VAL A 106 -5.22 -17.42 9.64
CA VAL A 106 -5.25 -18.79 10.16
C VAL A 106 -5.55 -18.84 11.67
N PRO A 107 -4.91 -18.02 12.54
CA PRO A 107 -5.18 -18.07 13.99
C PRO A 107 -6.63 -17.72 14.37
N VAL A 108 -7.34 -16.96 13.53
CA VAL A 108 -8.75 -16.63 13.72
C VAL A 108 -9.68 -17.53 12.91
N GLY A 109 -9.17 -18.66 12.40
CA GLY A 109 -9.92 -19.70 11.72
C GLY A 109 -10.37 -19.32 10.31
N LEU A 110 -9.69 -18.40 9.62
CA LEU A 110 -9.93 -18.16 8.20
C LEU A 110 -9.20 -19.17 7.33
N THR A 111 -9.84 -19.51 6.21
CA THR A 111 -9.33 -20.40 5.18
C THR A 111 -9.18 -19.64 3.86
N LYS A 112 -8.42 -20.20 2.92
CA LYS A 112 -8.33 -19.67 1.54
C LYS A 112 -9.71 -19.51 0.87
N ARG A 113 -10.68 -20.36 1.22
CA ARG A 113 -12.04 -20.30 0.67
C ARG A 113 -12.79 -19.07 1.15
N ASP A 114 -12.58 -18.65 2.40
CA ASP A 114 -13.21 -17.45 2.96
C ASP A 114 -12.77 -16.20 2.18
N TYR A 115 -11.47 -16.09 1.91
CA TYR A 115 -10.91 -15.00 1.08
C TYR A 115 -11.44 -15.03 -0.36
N ALA A 116 -11.50 -16.22 -0.98
CA ALA A 116 -11.98 -16.37 -2.36
C ALA A 116 -13.49 -16.07 -2.50
N GLY A 117 -14.28 -16.31 -1.44
CA GLY A 117 -15.72 -16.05 -1.42
C GLY A 117 -16.11 -14.66 -0.92
N HIS A 118 -15.16 -13.88 -0.40
CA HIS A 118 -15.43 -12.56 0.16
C HIS A 118 -15.73 -11.54 -0.95
N ARG A 119 -16.73 -10.68 -0.69
CA ARG A 119 -17.03 -9.52 -1.52
C ARG A 119 -16.67 -8.26 -0.74
N PRO A 120 -15.87 -7.35 -1.31
CA PRO A 120 -15.57 -6.07 -0.68
C PRO A 120 -16.83 -5.26 -0.40
N THR A 121 -16.74 -4.35 0.56
CA THR A 121 -17.76 -3.31 0.75
C THR A 121 -17.67 -2.27 -0.37
N ALA A 122 -18.74 -1.50 -0.59
CA ALA A 122 -18.74 -0.44 -1.59
C ALA A 122 -17.61 0.58 -1.38
N ALA A 123 -17.24 0.86 -0.11
CA ALA A 123 -16.13 1.75 0.21
C ALA A 123 -14.78 1.16 -0.23
N MET A 124 -14.52 -0.12 0.04
CA MET A 124 -13.32 -0.80 -0.46
C MET A 124 -13.33 -0.90 -2.00
N GLU A 125 -14.48 -1.19 -2.63
CA GLU A 125 -14.61 -1.18 -4.10
C GLU A 125 -14.27 0.18 -4.70
N ALA A 126 -14.68 1.29 -4.08
CA ALA A 126 -14.34 2.63 -4.55
C ALA A 126 -12.83 2.85 -4.59
N GLN A 127 -12.10 2.40 -3.57
CA GLN A 127 -10.63 2.42 -3.57
C GLN A 127 -10.05 1.55 -4.69
N GLN A 128 -10.54 0.33 -4.86
CA GLN A 128 -10.07 -0.58 -5.92
C GLN A 128 -10.32 0.02 -7.32
N HIS A 129 -11.50 0.61 -7.55
CA HIS A 129 -11.86 1.22 -8.83
C HIS A 129 -11.02 2.46 -9.13
N TYR A 130 -10.74 3.28 -8.13
CA TYR A 130 -9.85 4.43 -8.30
C TYR A 130 -8.43 3.98 -8.68
N LEU A 131 -7.87 3.01 -7.96
CA LEU A 131 -6.55 2.44 -8.26
C LEU A 131 -6.52 1.77 -9.63
N TYR A 132 -7.57 1.01 -9.99
CA TYR A 132 -7.72 0.46 -11.32
C TYR A 132 -7.69 1.56 -12.39
N ARG A 133 -8.49 2.61 -12.24
CA ARG A 133 -8.55 3.71 -13.20
C ARG A 133 -7.19 4.39 -13.35
N VAL A 134 -6.53 4.79 -12.26
CA VAL A 134 -5.28 5.57 -12.35
C VAL A 134 -4.14 4.77 -12.98
N VAL A 135 -4.05 3.46 -12.73
CA VAL A 135 -2.99 2.63 -13.33
C VAL A 135 -3.25 2.32 -14.81
N HIS A 136 -4.49 2.40 -15.30
CA HIS A 136 -4.80 2.21 -16.72
C HIS A 136 -4.82 3.53 -17.52
N GLU A 137 -5.36 4.60 -16.94
CA GLU A 137 -5.65 5.86 -17.65
C GLU A 137 -4.75 7.03 -17.26
N GLY A 138 -4.24 7.08 -16.02
CA GLY A 138 -3.37 8.17 -15.55
C GLY A 138 -1.99 8.12 -16.20
N THR A 139 -1.07 9.04 -15.85
CA THR A 139 0.37 8.95 -16.20
C THR A 139 1.12 7.98 -15.28
N VAL A 140 2.37 7.63 -15.62
CA VAL A 140 3.22 6.80 -14.73
C VAL A 140 3.45 7.51 -13.39
N ALA A 141 3.62 8.84 -13.39
CA ALA A 141 3.78 9.62 -12.17
C ALA A 141 2.52 9.55 -11.29
N GLU A 142 1.34 9.75 -11.86
CA GLU A 142 0.06 9.64 -11.12
C GLU A 142 -0.15 8.24 -10.56
N ALA A 143 0.14 7.20 -11.33
CA ALA A 143 0.01 5.83 -10.88
C ALA A 143 1.01 5.49 -9.76
N ALA A 144 2.29 5.87 -9.90
CA ALA A 144 3.29 5.66 -8.85
C ALA A 144 2.96 6.44 -7.57
N ALA A 145 2.44 7.66 -7.70
CA ALA A 145 2.01 8.48 -6.57
C ALA A 145 0.80 7.87 -5.83
N ALA A 146 -0.24 7.49 -6.57
CA ALA A 146 -1.48 6.93 -6.00
C ALA A 146 -1.30 5.53 -5.41
N LEU A 147 -0.51 4.68 -6.07
CA LEU A 147 -0.34 3.29 -5.67
C LEU A 147 0.86 3.10 -4.74
N ASN A 148 2.07 3.36 -5.23
CA ASN A 148 3.29 2.96 -4.55
C ASN A 148 3.69 3.94 -3.45
N TYR A 149 3.54 5.24 -3.68
CA TYR A 149 3.86 6.22 -2.64
C TYR A 149 2.75 6.27 -1.57
N ALA A 150 1.50 6.55 -1.97
CA ALA A 150 0.41 6.73 -1.03
C ALA A 150 0.03 5.45 -0.28
N VAL A 151 -0.33 4.37 -0.98
CA VAL A 151 -0.83 3.15 -0.31
C VAL A 151 0.29 2.42 0.43
N GLU A 152 1.42 2.12 -0.21
CA GLU A 152 2.51 1.40 0.49
C GLU A 152 3.16 2.26 1.57
N GLY A 153 3.31 3.57 1.33
CA GLY A 153 3.86 4.49 2.32
C GLY A 153 3.00 4.54 3.58
N ALA A 154 1.69 4.76 3.44
CA ALA A 154 0.78 4.74 4.58
C ALA A 154 0.77 3.36 5.24
N THR A 155 0.88 2.29 4.44
CA THR A 155 0.97 0.90 4.91
C THR A 155 2.18 0.63 5.79
N GLY A 156 3.36 1.06 5.38
CA GLY A 156 4.56 0.94 6.20
C GLY A 156 4.41 1.68 7.52
N GLU A 157 3.79 2.87 7.50
CA GLU A 157 3.62 3.68 8.70
C GLU A 157 2.61 3.08 9.69
N TRP A 158 1.41 2.69 9.25
CA TRP A 158 0.43 2.12 10.18
C TRP A 158 0.84 0.74 10.69
N THR A 159 1.53 -0.07 9.88
CA THR A 159 2.04 -1.38 10.32
C THR A 159 3.10 -1.24 11.41
N ARG A 160 4.04 -0.29 11.27
CA ARG A 160 5.00 0.04 12.35
C ARG A 160 4.31 0.38 13.65
N ARG A 161 3.29 1.23 13.60
CA ARG A 161 2.56 1.71 14.79
C ARG A 161 1.79 0.62 15.50
N MET A 162 1.19 -0.30 14.76
CA MET A 162 0.30 -1.31 15.33
C MET A 162 0.97 -2.64 15.66
N ARG A 163 2.17 -2.90 15.13
CA ARG A 163 2.85 -4.21 15.16
C ARG A 163 2.88 -4.87 16.54
N ASP A 164 3.40 -4.15 17.54
CA ASP A 164 3.59 -4.72 18.88
C ASP A 164 2.26 -4.93 19.60
N ALA A 165 1.33 -3.97 19.45
CA ALA A 165 -0.02 -4.09 19.99
C ALA A 165 -0.77 -5.30 19.41
N ALA A 166 -0.68 -5.52 18.09
CA ALA A 166 -1.28 -6.67 17.44
C ALA A 166 -0.72 -7.99 17.98
N ARG A 167 0.60 -8.08 18.18
CA ARG A 167 1.25 -9.26 18.77
C ARG A 167 0.76 -9.53 20.21
N THR A 168 0.70 -8.48 21.04
CA THR A 168 0.14 -8.58 22.39
C THR A 168 -1.32 -9.05 22.35
N ARG A 169 -2.13 -8.50 21.45
CA ARG A 169 -3.55 -8.83 21.34
C ARG A 169 -3.81 -10.28 20.99
N TYR A 170 -3.04 -10.83 20.04
CA TYR A 170 -3.13 -12.26 19.68
C TYR A 170 -2.82 -13.15 20.90
N GLY A 171 -1.82 -12.78 21.70
CA GLY A 171 -1.49 -13.44 22.97
C GLY A 171 -2.61 -13.33 24.02
N THR A 172 -3.19 -12.14 24.21
CA THR A 172 -4.31 -11.92 25.15
C THR A 172 -5.56 -12.72 24.75
N LEU A 173 -5.81 -12.86 23.45
CA LEU A 173 -6.90 -13.69 22.92
C LEU A 173 -6.61 -15.20 23.00
N LYS A 174 -5.41 -15.60 23.43
CA LYS A 174 -4.95 -16.99 23.48
C LYS A 174 -5.11 -17.70 22.12
N LEU A 175 -4.91 -16.97 21.03
CA LEU A 175 -4.90 -17.56 19.70
C LEU A 175 -3.64 -18.43 19.55
N ASP A 176 -3.76 -19.54 18.85
CA ASP A 176 -2.60 -20.32 18.44
C ASP A 176 -2.00 -19.68 17.18
N PHE A 177 -0.82 -19.07 17.31
CA PHE A 177 -0.17 -18.37 16.20
C PHE A 177 1.35 -18.54 16.23
N ASP A 178 1.95 -18.59 15.04
CA ASP A 178 3.40 -18.58 14.83
C ASP A 178 3.83 -17.28 14.13
N ASP A 179 5.12 -17.16 13.79
CA ASP A 179 5.66 -15.98 13.11
C ASP A 179 5.02 -15.73 11.72
N ARG A 180 4.38 -16.73 11.10
CA ARG A 180 3.71 -16.54 9.81
C ARG A 180 2.44 -15.71 9.96
N ALA A 181 1.76 -15.80 11.09
CA ALA A 181 0.54 -15.05 11.36
C ALA A 181 0.74 -13.53 11.40
N LEU A 182 1.96 -13.06 11.67
CA LEU A 182 2.30 -11.64 11.68
C LEU A 182 3.30 -11.26 10.59
N ARG A 183 3.67 -12.20 9.71
CA ARG A 183 4.74 -11.99 8.72
C ARG A 183 4.47 -10.82 7.79
N TRP A 184 3.23 -10.65 7.34
CA TRP A 184 2.86 -9.53 6.48
C TRP A 184 3.09 -8.19 7.21
N VAL A 185 2.62 -8.09 8.46
CA VAL A 185 2.78 -6.89 9.30
C VAL A 185 4.25 -6.65 9.62
N ASP A 186 4.99 -7.69 9.99
CA ASP A 186 6.42 -7.60 10.29
C ASP A 186 7.20 -7.11 9.07
N VAL A 187 6.90 -7.61 7.87
CA VAL A 187 7.60 -7.17 6.66
C VAL A 187 7.29 -5.73 6.32
N HIS A 188 6.02 -5.30 6.33
CA HIS A 188 5.67 -3.90 6.02
C HIS A 188 6.11 -2.92 7.10
N ALA A 189 6.12 -3.34 8.37
CA ALA A 189 6.67 -2.54 9.45
C ALA A 189 8.21 -2.41 9.35
N SER A 190 8.86 -3.45 8.80
CA SER A 190 10.31 -3.49 8.57
C SER A 190 10.71 -2.99 7.19
N TYR A 191 9.75 -2.66 6.31
CA TYR A 191 10.05 -2.00 5.05
C TYR A 191 10.77 -0.72 5.46
N ASP A 192 12.05 -0.68 5.11
CA ASP A 192 12.92 0.44 5.38
C ASP A 192 12.29 1.71 4.78
N ASP A 193 12.74 2.86 5.24
CA ASP A 193 12.37 4.17 4.69
C ASP A 193 12.65 4.31 3.18
N THR A 194 13.16 3.26 2.53
CA THR A 194 13.57 3.24 1.14
C THR A 194 12.41 3.05 0.18
N HIS A 195 11.38 2.23 0.45
CA HIS A 195 10.34 1.96 -0.57
C HIS A 195 9.48 3.18 -0.92
N PRO A 196 8.96 3.98 0.04
CA PRO A 196 8.26 5.20 -0.29
C PRO A 196 9.18 6.26 -0.90
N ALA A 197 10.45 6.33 -0.48
CA ALA A 197 11.44 7.21 -1.08
C ALA A 197 11.75 6.81 -2.53
N GLU A 198 11.82 5.52 -2.81
CA GLU A 198 11.97 4.95 -4.14
C GLU A 198 10.72 5.24 -5.00
N ALA A 199 9.51 5.05 -4.47
CA ALA A 199 8.29 5.43 -5.17
C ALA A 199 8.25 6.93 -5.51
N LEU A 200 8.69 7.80 -4.59
CA LEU A 200 8.83 9.24 -4.85
C LEU A 200 9.87 9.52 -5.95
N GLU A 201 10.93 8.73 -6.04
CA GLU A 201 11.91 8.84 -7.13
C GLU A 201 11.26 8.53 -8.48
N VAL A 202 10.38 7.52 -8.57
CA VAL A 202 9.59 7.26 -9.78
C VAL A 202 8.72 8.48 -10.11
N VAL A 203 8.04 9.07 -9.11
CA VAL A 203 7.26 10.30 -9.35
C VAL A 203 8.14 11.41 -9.92
N LYS A 204 9.32 11.67 -9.35
CA LYS A 204 10.26 12.70 -9.84
C LYS A 204 10.77 12.43 -11.25
N ILE A 205 10.99 11.17 -11.63
CA ILE A 205 11.41 10.79 -12.99
C ILE A 205 10.30 11.13 -14.00
N PHE A 206 9.03 10.93 -13.64
CA PHE A 206 7.92 11.04 -14.57
C PHE A 206 7.16 12.38 -14.53
N ALA A 207 7.24 13.13 -13.43
CA ALA A 207 6.66 14.46 -13.25
C ALA A 207 7.76 15.52 -13.14
N THR A 208 8.08 16.17 -14.25
CA THR A 208 9.24 17.08 -14.38
C THR A 208 8.87 18.57 -14.37
N ASP A 209 7.57 18.88 -14.30
CA ASP A 209 7.05 20.25 -14.26
C ASP A 209 5.96 20.41 -13.19
N GLU A 210 5.57 21.66 -12.91
CA GLU A 210 4.59 21.97 -11.87
C GLU A 210 3.24 21.28 -12.12
N ALA A 211 2.78 21.24 -13.37
CA ALA A 211 1.47 20.69 -13.71
C ALA A 211 1.41 19.17 -13.54
N SER A 212 2.45 18.46 -14.00
CA SER A 212 2.57 17.00 -13.83
C SER A 212 2.77 16.60 -12.38
N MET A 213 3.56 17.36 -11.61
CA MET A 213 3.74 17.10 -10.19
C MET A 213 2.46 17.37 -9.39
N ALA A 214 1.71 18.43 -9.72
CA ALA A 214 0.41 18.70 -9.12
C ALA A 214 -0.60 17.57 -9.39
N ARG A 215 -0.69 17.09 -10.64
CA ARG A 215 -1.55 15.93 -10.95
C ARG A 215 -1.15 14.68 -10.19
N ALA A 216 0.15 14.40 -10.06
CA ALA A 216 0.63 13.28 -9.25
C ALA A 216 0.25 13.43 -7.77
N ALA A 217 0.34 14.65 -7.21
CA ALA A 217 -0.09 14.95 -5.85
C ALA A 217 -1.60 14.73 -5.67
N ASP A 218 -2.42 15.27 -6.58
CA ASP A 218 -3.88 15.07 -6.57
C ASP A 218 -4.23 13.57 -6.64
N ALA A 219 -3.48 12.81 -7.44
CA ALA A 219 -3.67 11.38 -7.55
C ALA A 219 -3.37 10.62 -6.25
N ALA A 220 -2.31 11.03 -5.54
CA ALA A 220 -1.96 10.50 -4.21
C ALA A 220 -3.02 10.88 -3.16
N VAL A 221 -3.43 12.15 -3.11
CA VAL A 221 -4.46 12.65 -2.19
C VAL A 221 -5.76 11.85 -2.37
N ARG A 222 -6.24 11.71 -3.61
CA ARG A 222 -7.47 10.97 -3.88
C ARG A 222 -7.37 9.49 -3.51
N SER A 223 -6.19 8.87 -3.68
CA SER A 223 -5.95 7.50 -3.23
C SER A 223 -6.12 7.36 -1.71
N LEU A 224 -5.55 8.31 -0.97
CA LEU A 224 -5.60 8.35 0.49
C LEU A 224 -7.01 8.61 1.01
N GLU A 225 -7.78 9.50 0.37
CA GLU A 225 -9.19 9.74 0.73
C GLU A 225 -10.06 8.49 0.54
N TYR A 226 -9.88 7.74 -0.56
CA TYR A 226 -10.59 6.47 -0.74
C TYR A 226 -10.12 5.39 0.24
N TYR A 227 -8.85 5.42 0.64
CA TYR A 227 -8.33 4.51 1.67
C TYR A 227 -8.96 4.84 3.03
N GLU A 228 -8.97 6.12 3.44
CA GLU A 228 -9.60 6.59 4.66
C GLU A 228 -11.09 6.20 4.69
N MET A 229 -11.82 6.41 3.60
CA MET A 229 -13.23 6.01 3.48
C MET A 229 -13.43 4.51 3.71
N ALA A 230 -12.53 3.66 3.20
CA ALA A 230 -12.59 2.23 3.41
C ALA A 230 -12.24 1.83 4.85
N LEU A 231 -11.34 2.56 5.51
CA LEU A 231 -10.99 2.37 6.93
C LEU A 231 -12.14 2.77 7.86
N ASP A 232 -12.79 3.89 7.57
CA ASP A 232 -13.99 4.38 8.24
C ASP A 232 -15.14 3.37 8.14
N ASP A 233 -15.35 2.82 6.94
CA ASP A 233 -16.35 1.78 6.72
C ASP A 233 -16.01 0.53 7.53
N ALA A 234 -14.76 0.06 7.49
CA ALA A 234 -14.32 -1.10 8.24
C ALA A 234 -14.43 -0.92 9.77
N LEU A 235 -14.26 0.30 10.29
CA LEU A 235 -14.37 0.59 11.72
C LEU A 235 -15.82 0.56 12.22
N ARG A 236 -16.79 0.98 11.40
CA ARG A 236 -18.22 0.97 11.77
C ARG A 236 -18.84 -0.42 11.78
N ALA A 237 -18.17 -1.39 11.18
CA ALA A 237 -18.74 -2.64 10.73
C ALA A 237 -18.51 -3.79 11.72
#